data_AF-A0A1M3N8C8-F1
#
_entry.id   AF-A0A1M3N8C8-F1
#
_cell.length_a   1.000
_cell.length_b   1.000
_cell.length_c   1.000
_cell.angle_alpha   90.00
_cell.angle_beta   90.00
_cell.angle_gamma   90.00
#
_symmetry.space_group_name_H-M   'P 1'
#
loop_
_entity.id
_entity.type
_entity.pdbx_description
1 polymer ?
#
loop_
_entity_poly.entity_id
_entity_poly.type
_entity_poly.pdbx_seq_one_letter_code
_entity_poly.pdbx_strand_id
1 'polypeptide(L)'
;MKKLLLVAALLSLGSGCVHREIVAFADHETKPLTALQVSVNRSYLVTSSREYVFYSCSEQGDKLTCKRLCGGSNDVVCPEASASAGGYATNIR
;
A
#
# COMPACT_ATOMS: atom_id res chain seq x y z
N MET A 1 22.86 -36.69 0.66
CA MET A 1 21.40 -36.47 0.75
C MET A 1 21.00 -35.52 1.91
N LYS A 2 21.58 -35.64 3.13
CA LYS A 2 21.29 -34.72 4.26
C LYS A 2 21.52 -33.22 4.02
N LYS A 3 22.52 -32.86 3.19
CA LYS A 3 22.81 -31.44 2.87
C LYS A 3 21.72 -30.76 2.02
N LEU A 4 20.93 -31.53 1.26
CA LEU A 4 19.88 -30.99 0.39
C LEU A 4 18.64 -30.52 1.18
N LEU A 5 18.34 -31.19 2.29
CA LEU A 5 17.21 -30.87 3.18
C LEU A 5 17.39 -29.53 3.92
N LEU A 6 18.63 -29.19 4.29
CA LEU A 6 18.91 -27.90 4.94
C LEU A 6 18.65 -26.72 3.99
N VAL A 7 19.06 -26.85 2.72
CA VAL A 7 18.89 -25.77 1.73
C VAL A 7 17.40 -25.54 1.41
N ALA A 8 16.61 -26.60 1.32
CA ALA A 8 15.17 -26.49 1.11
C ALA A 8 14.43 -25.82 2.27
N ALA A 9 14.86 -26.07 3.52
CA ALA A 9 14.28 -25.43 4.71
C ALA A 9 14.66 -23.94 4.84
N LEU A 10 15.83 -23.52 4.34
CA LEU A 10 16.21 -22.11 4.30
C LEU A 10 15.48 -21.32 3.20
N LEU A 11 15.05 -21.97 2.12
CA LEU A 11 14.33 -21.33 1.02
C LEU A 11 12.87 -20.96 1.36
N SER A 12 12.22 -21.69 2.27
CA SER A 12 10.85 -21.36 2.71
C SER A 12 10.77 -20.18 3.68
N LEU A 13 11.90 -19.80 4.29
CA LEU A 13 12.01 -18.62 5.16
C LEU A 13 12.16 -17.31 4.36
N GLY A 14 12.30 -17.38 3.04
CA GLY A 14 12.50 -16.22 2.16
C GLY A 14 11.23 -15.45 1.79
N SER A 15 10.04 -15.95 2.14
CA SER A 15 8.80 -15.20 1.96
C SER A 15 8.74 -14.06 2.98
N GLY A 16 9.18 -12.86 2.61
CA GLY A 16 9.06 -11.69 3.47
C GLY A 16 7.60 -11.44 3.88
N CYS A 17 7.38 -11.09 5.14
CA CYS A 17 6.08 -10.74 5.68
C CYS A 17 5.71 -9.31 5.27
N VAL A 18 4.49 -9.11 4.78
CA VAL A 18 3.93 -7.76 4.55
C VAL A 18 2.78 -7.54 5.52
N HIS A 19 2.98 -6.66 6.48
CA HIS A 19 1.94 -6.20 7.39
C HIS A 19 1.36 -4.88 6.89
N ARG A 20 0.04 -4.74 6.93
CA ARG A 20 -0.67 -3.52 6.52
C ARG A 20 -1.62 -3.12 7.64
N GLU A 21 -1.56 -1.86 8.01
CA GLU A 21 -2.37 -1.28 9.08
C GLU A 21 -2.99 0.02 8.60
N ILE A 22 -4.31 0.19 8.76
CA ILE A 22 -4.98 1.46 8.50
C ILE A 22 -4.66 2.39 9.67
N VAL A 23 -3.96 3.49 9.40
CA VAL A 23 -3.56 4.46 10.42
C VAL A 23 -4.49 5.67 10.49
N ALA A 24 -5.12 6.00 9.37
CA ALA A 24 -6.13 7.05 9.30
C ALA A 24 -7.11 6.76 8.15
N PHE A 25 -8.35 7.22 8.31
CA PHE A 25 -9.35 7.25 7.25
C PHE A 25 -10.17 8.52 7.36
N ALA A 26 -10.66 9.02 6.24
CA ALA A 26 -11.53 10.19 6.18
C ALA A 26 -12.56 10.00 5.06
N ASP A 27 -13.83 10.11 5.40
CA ASP A 27 -14.93 10.04 4.44
C ASP A 27 -15.26 11.44 3.92
N HIS A 28 -15.60 11.52 2.64
CA HIS A 28 -16.09 12.75 2.04
C HIS A 28 -17.54 12.99 2.45
N GLU A 29 -17.85 14.16 3.00
CA GLU A 29 -19.16 14.46 3.62
C GLU A 29 -20.38 14.22 2.70
N THR A 30 -20.20 14.43 1.39
CA THR A 30 -21.30 14.41 0.42
C THR A 30 -21.12 13.42 -0.74
N LYS A 31 -20.02 12.66 -0.77
CA LYS A 31 -19.69 11.75 -1.88
C LYS A 31 -19.30 10.39 -1.31
N PRO A 32 -19.59 9.27 -2.01
CA PRO A 32 -19.16 7.94 -1.58
C PRO A 32 -17.66 7.72 -1.87
N LEU A 33 -16.84 8.55 -1.24
CA LEU A 33 -15.39 8.60 -1.38
C LEU A 33 -14.75 8.58 0.00
N THR A 34 -13.80 7.67 0.19
CA THR A 34 -13.03 7.52 1.43
C THR A 34 -11.55 7.65 1.10
N ALA A 35 -10.85 8.53 1.81
CA ALA A 35 -9.40 8.58 1.81
C ALA A 35 -8.87 7.62 2.89
N LEU A 36 -7.93 6.75 2.55
CA LEU A 36 -7.26 5.86 3.51
C LEU A 36 -5.77 6.13 3.53
N GLN A 37 -5.21 6.21 4.73
CA GLN A 37 -3.77 6.14 4.96
C GLN A 37 -3.44 4.80 5.59
N VAL A 38 -2.52 4.07 4.96
CA VAL A 38 -2.11 2.73 5.35
C VAL A 38 -0.61 2.71 5.62
N SER A 39 -0.21 2.24 6.80
CA SER A 39 1.18 1.91 7.12
C SER A 39 1.47 0.51 6.60
N VAL A 40 2.40 0.38 5.67
CA VAL A 40 2.85 -0.89 5.10
C VAL A 40 4.24 -1.18 5.65
N ASN A 41 4.37 -2.25 6.44
CA ASN A 41 5.64 -2.74 6.93
C ASN A 41 6.00 -4.03 6.21
N ARG A 42 7.15 -4.06 5.54
CA ARG A 42 7.69 -5.24 4.86
C ARG A 42 8.90 -5.72 5.64
N SER A 43 8.86 -6.94 6.10
CA SER A 43 9.95 -7.57 6.84
C SER A 43 10.47 -8.77 6.07
N TYR A 44 11.74 -8.73 5.69
CA TYR A 44 12.50 -9.81 5.07
C TYR A 44 13.51 -10.33 6.11
N LEU A 45 14.16 -11.47 5.83
CA LEU A 45 15.09 -12.10 6.78
C LEU A 45 16.20 -11.17 7.31
N VAL A 46 16.60 -10.17 6.52
CA VAL A 46 17.73 -9.28 6.82
C VAL A 46 17.39 -7.80 6.73
N THR A 47 16.22 -7.45 6.22
CA THR A 47 15.83 -6.06 5.94
C THR A 47 14.39 -5.83 6.33
N SER A 48 14.08 -4.61 6.78
CA SER A 48 12.70 -4.17 6.96
C SER A 48 12.52 -2.80 6.33
N SER A 49 11.35 -2.55 5.74
CA SER A 49 10.97 -1.23 5.25
C SER A 49 9.58 -0.87 5.75
N ARG A 50 9.39 0.41 6.03
CA ARG A 50 8.10 0.99 6.35
C ARG A 50 7.77 2.05 5.30
N GLU A 51 6.52 2.05 4.85
CA GLU A 51 6.00 2.98 3.87
C GLU A 51 4.60 3.44 4.29
N TYR A 52 4.30 4.72 4.15
CA TYR A 52 2.93 5.21 4.22
C TYR A 52 2.35 5.27 2.81
N VAL A 53 1.21 4.62 2.61
CA VAL A 53 0.51 4.55 1.34
C VAL A 53 -0.87 5.18 1.50
N PHE A 54 -1.22 6.06 0.58
CA PHE A 54 -2.51 6.74 0.57
C PHE A 54 -3.37 6.20 -0.56
N TYR A 55 -4.63 5.91 -0.26
CA TYR A 55 -5.62 5.41 -1.20
C TYR A 55 -6.82 6.35 -1.26
N SER A 56 -7.40 6.48 -2.45
CA SER A 56 -8.78 6.94 -2.63
C SER A 56 -9.63 5.73 -2.92
N CYS A 57 -10.64 5.52 -2.09
CA CYS A 57 -11.59 4.44 -2.23
C CYS A 57 -12.95 5.01 -2.63
N SER A 58 -13.60 4.37 -3.59
CA SER A 58 -14.98 4.64 -3.94
C SER A 58 -15.84 3.43 -3.71
N GLU A 59 -17.06 3.67 -3.22
CA GLU A 59 -18.05 2.62 -3.10
C GLU A 59 -18.70 2.37 -4.47
N GLN A 60 -18.73 1.11 -4.89
CA GLN A 60 -19.39 0.66 -6.11
C GLN A 60 -20.34 -0.48 -5.76
N GLY A 61 -21.57 -0.13 -5.40
CA GLY A 61 -22.55 -1.08 -4.86
C GLY A 61 -22.04 -1.67 -3.55
N ASP A 62 -21.87 -2.99 -3.51
CA ASP A 62 -21.43 -3.72 -2.32
C ASP A 62 -19.90 -3.85 -2.19
N LYS A 63 -19.13 -3.08 -2.97
CA LYS A 63 -17.66 -3.19 -3.03
C LYS A 63 -16.98 -1.86 -2.78
N LEU A 64 -15.93 -1.89 -1.97
CA LEU A 64 -15.01 -0.76 -1.81
C LEU A 64 -13.85 -0.92 -2.80
N THR A 65 -13.73 -0.01 -3.76
CA THR A 65 -12.67 -0.03 -4.77
C THR A 65 -11.63 1.03 -4.44
N CYS A 66 -10.43 0.61 -4.02
CA CYS A 66 -9.35 1.52 -3.62
C CYS A 66 -8.28 1.67 -4.71
N LYS A 67 -7.99 2.92 -5.10
CA LYS A 67 -6.89 3.31 -5.98
C LYS A 67 -5.79 3.95 -5.14
N ARG A 68 -4.56 3.44 -5.25
CA ARG A 68 -3.38 4.05 -4.63
C ARG A 68 -3.12 5.43 -5.27
N LEU A 69 -3.06 6.47 -4.45
CA LEU A 69 -2.78 7.84 -4.88
C LEU A 69 -1.30 8.16 -4.78
N CYS A 70 -0.66 7.80 -3.66
CA CYS A 70 0.73 8.09 -3.40
C CYS A 70 1.30 7.15 -2.34
N GLY A 71 2.61 7.17 -2.17
CA GLY A 71 3.26 6.54 -1.03
C GLY A 71 4.77 6.63 -1.09
N GLY A 72 5.41 6.51 0.06
CA GLY A 72 6.85 6.57 0.17
C GLY A 72 7.31 6.32 1.61
N SER A 73 8.62 6.07 1.77
CA SER A 73 9.23 5.77 3.06
C SER A 73 9.55 7.02 3.86
N ASN A 74 10.10 8.05 3.21
CA ASN A 74 10.54 9.30 3.84
C ASN A 74 9.72 10.51 3.36
N ASP A 75 9.28 10.51 2.10
CA ASP A 75 8.53 11.59 1.46
C ASP A 75 7.34 11.04 0.68
N VAL A 76 6.34 11.88 0.43
CA VAL A 76 5.17 11.52 -0.39
C VAL A 76 5.57 11.47 -1.86
N VAL A 77 5.59 10.26 -2.44
CA VAL A 77 5.80 10.07 -3.88
C VAL A 77 4.48 9.74 -4.55
N CYS A 78 3.98 10.67 -5.36
CA CYS A 78 2.79 10.49 -6.19
C CYS A 78 3.20 9.99 -7.58
N PRO A 79 2.45 9.08 -8.22
CA PRO A 79 2.63 8.77 -9.63
C PRO A 79 2.57 10.06 -10.45
N GLU A 80 3.52 10.27 -11.35
CA GLU A 80 3.39 11.33 -12.36
C GLU A 80 2.14 11.04 -13.18
N ALA A 81 1.26 12.04 -13.30
CA ALA A 81 0.00 11.90 -13.98
C ALA A 81 0.23 11.48 -15.43
N SER A 82 0.09 10.19 -15.75
CA SER A 82 -0.16 9.77 -17.12
C SER A 82 -1.52 10.35 -17.51
N ALA A 83 -1.48 11.31 -18.42
CA ALA A 83 -2.58 12.15 -18.87
C ALA A 83 -3.67 11.35 -19.60
N SER A 84 -4.39 10.49 -18.90
CA SER A 84 -5.48 9.71 -19.47
C SER A 84 -6.60 9.53 -18.44
N ALA A 85 -7.62 10.36 -18.60
CA ALA A 85 -8.93 10.34 -17.95
C ALA A 85 -9.02 10.87 -16.49
N GLY A 86 -9.48 12.12 -16.42
CA GLY A 86 -10.35 12.60 -15.33
C GLY A 86 -9.63 13.13 -14.10
N GLY A 87 -9.51 14.45 -14.02
CA GLY A 87 -9.09 15.28 -12.88
C GLY A 87 -8.71 14.56 -11.58
N TYR A 88 -7.42 14.59 -11.25
CA TYR A 88 -6.94 14.34 -9.90
C TYR A 88 -6.28 15.62 -9.41
N ALA A 89 -6.85 16.21 -8.35
CA ALA A 89 -6.27 17.37 -7.68
C ALA A 89 -4.90 16.99 -7.10
N THR A 90 -3.86 17.67 -7.54
CA THR A 90 -2.46 17.41 -7.16
C THR A 90 -2.00 18.18 -5.92
N ASN A 91 -2.92 18.70 -5.10
CA ASN A 91 -2.55 19.40 -3.88
C ASN A 91 -3.50 18.98 -2.76
N ILE A 92 -3.03 18.08 -1.89
CA ILE A 92 -3.60 17.90 -0.56
C ILE A 92 -2.88 18.93 0.32
N ARG A 93 -3.59 19.97 0.75
CA ARG A 93 -3.19 20.82 1.88
C ARG A 93 -4.27 20.73 2.93
#